data_AF-A0A9P1CZ96-F1
#
_entry.id   AF-A0A9P1CZ96-F1
#
_cell.length_a   1.000
_cell.length_b   1.000
_cell.length_c   1.000
_cell.angle_alpha   90.00
_cell.angle_beta   90.00
_cell.angle_gamma   90.00
#
_symmetry.space_group_name_H-M   'P 1'
#
loop_
_entity.id
_entity.type
_entity.pdbx_description
1 polymer ?
#
loop_
_entity_poly.entity_id
_entity_poly.type
_entity_poly.pdbx_seq_one_letter_code
_entity_poly.pdbx_strand_id
1 'polypeptide(L)'
;MSLFSGDNEIGNILQQAVKLKSHQMNEKRKTYETWPFFVQHTLFHGEKDDFKVWRQLPFDEKRVHCERLKEEGNVLFKQGSWMDAIEKYEEAATLVHYCYSTDPGWRKNQRGIDDDVLVLVDDVGCTEEDAKWQRKHRALCALNLAACKQKLDKFDEAIKACDAALESGAKKTAGDFFE
;
A
#
# COMPACT_ATOMS: atom_id res chain seq x y z
N MET A 1 -28.95 -27.53 41.50
CA MET A 1 -27.67 -27.59 40.79
C MET A 1 -27.86 -26.91 39.45
N SER A 2 -27.33 -25.70 39.27
CA SER A 2 -27.27 -25.05 37.95
C SER A 2 -25.83 -25.21 37.44
N LEU A 3 -25.68 -25.96 36.35
CA LEU A 3 -24.40 -26.43 35.80
C LEU A 3 -23.93 -25.61 34.57
N PHE A 4 -24.44 -24.40 34.35
CA PHE A 4 -24.20 -23.67 33.10
C PHE A 4 -23.95 -22.16 33.31
N SER A 5 -22.96 -21.80 34.12
CA SER A 5 -22.47 -20.41 34.24
C SER A 5 -21.11 -20.17 33.54
N GLY A 6 -20.46 -21.21 33.03
CA GLY A 6 -19.08 -21.13 32.49
C GLY A 6 -18.95 -20.71 31.03
N ASP A 7 -20.01 -20.80 30.21
CA ASP A 7 -19.89 -20.55 28.76
C ASP A 7 -19.75 -19.06 28.40
N ASN A 8 -20.19 -18.16 29.28
CA ASN A 8 -20.15 -16.72 29.02
C ASN A 8 -18.87 -16.03 29.53
N GLU A 9 -18.20 -16.60 30.55
CA GLU A 9 -16.94 -16.05 31.05
C GLU A 9 -15.78 -16.32 30.10
N ILE A 10 -15.65 -17.55 29.58
CA ILE A 10 -14.59 -17.88 28.63
C ILE A 10 -14.76 -17.07 27.34
N GLY A 11 -15.99 -16.89 26.86
CA GLY A 11 -16.30 -16.03 25.71
C GLY A 11 -15.92 -14.57 25.93
N ASN A 12 -16.25 -14.01 27.11
CA ASN A 12 -15.89 -12.64 27.46
C ASN A 12 -14.38 -12.45 27.62
N ILE A 13 -13.67 -13.40 28.26
CA ILE A 13 -12.21 -13.37 28.40
C ILE A 13 -11.54 -13.47 27.03
N LEU A 14 -12.02 -14.34 26.15
CA LEU A 14 -11.50 -14.46 24.78
C LEU A 14 -11.73 -13.18 23.98
N GLN A 15 -12.92 -12.56 24.08
CA GLN A 15 -13.20 -11.28 23.44
C GLN A 15 -12.30 -10.15 23.96
N GLN A 16 -12.04 -10.11 25.28
CA GLN A 16 -11.11 -9.15 25.87
C GLN A 16 -9.67 -9.40 25.43
N ALA A 17 -9.23 -10.65 25.37
CA ALA A 17 -7.90 -11.02 24.88
C ALA A 17 -7.72 -10.67 23.39
N VAL A 18 -8.75 -10.88 22.57
CA VAL A 18 -8.77 -10.45 21.16
C VAL A 18 -8.67 -8.92 21.07
N LYS A 19 -9.47 -8.17 21.84
CA LYS A 19 -9.40 -6.70 21.87
C LYS A 19 -8.03 -6.18 22.33
N LEU A 20 -7.46 -6.78 23.38
CA LEU A 20 -6.15 -6.41 23.90
C LEU A 20 -5.07 -6.68 22.84
N LYS A 21 -5.13 -7.84 22.17
CA LYS A 21 -4.21 -8.18 21.08
C LYS A 21 -4.40 -7.26 19.87
N SER A 22 -5.63 -6.95 19.49
CA SER A 22 -5.91 -5.96 18.43
C SER A 22 -5.35 -4.59 18.78
N HIS A 23 -5.50 -4.13 20.03
CA HIS A 23 -4.95 -2.86 20.47
C HIS A 23 -3.41 -2.85 20.43
N GLN A 24 -2.77 -3.90 20.95
CA GLN A 24 -1.31 -4.07 20.87
C GLN A 24 -0.79 -4.15 19.42
N MET A 25 -1.55 -4.77 18.51
CA MET A 25 -1.20 -4.84 17.09
C MET A 25 -1.42 -3.51 16.37
N ASN A 26 -2.49 -2.77 16.70
CA ASN A 26 -2.73 -1.43 16.17
C ASN A 26 -1.65 -0.45 16.61
N GLU A 27 -1.10 -0.60 17.83
CA GLU A 27 0.02 0.24 18.25
C GLU A 27 1.28 0.05 17.41
N LYS A 28 1.48 -1.15 16.87
CA LYS A 28 2.64 -1.54 16.06
C LYS A 28 2.46 -1.30 14.55
N ARG A 29 1.27 -0.94 14.09
CA ARG A 29 0.93 -0.75 12.67
C ARG A 29 0.48 0.67 12.34
N LYS A 30 0.74 1.63 13.23
CA LYS A 30 0.28 3.01 13.07
C LYS A 30 0.78 3.61 11.75
N THR A 31 2.03 3.33 11.40
CA THR A 31 2.66 3.83 10.17
C THR A 31 2.16 3.05 8.96
N TYR A 32 2.14 1.73 9.04
CA TYR A 32 1.64 0.87 7.96
C TYR A 32 0.20 1.20 7.54
N GLU A 33 -0.70 1.46 8.50
CA GLU A 33 -2.11 1.76 8.22
C GLU A 33 -2.32 3.13 7.57
N THR A 34 -1.37 4.06 7.71
CA THR A 34 -1.41 5.38 7.05
C THR A 34 -1.01 5.33 5.58
N TRP A 35 -0.34 4.26 5.12
CA TRP A 35 0.10 4.18 3.74
C TRP A 35 -1.05 3.86 2.79
N PRO A 36 -1.00 4.31 1.52
CA PRO A 36 -1.99 3.92 0.53
C PRO A 36 -2.09 2.40 0.39
N PHE A 37 -3.31 1.89 0.15
CA PHE A 37 -3.55 0.43 0.11
C PHE A 37 -2.64 -0.30 -0.89
N PHE A 38 -2.33 0.32 -2.03
CA PHE A 38 -1.47 -0.29 -3.05
C PHE A 38 -0.01 -0.44 -2.56
N VAL A 39 0.46 0.42 -1.66
CA VAL A 39 1.77 0.28 -1.01
C VAL A 39 1.73 -0.82 0.04
N GLN A 40 0.65 -0.89 0.82
CA GLN A 40 0.41 -1.96 1.77
C GLN A 40 0.42 -3.34 1.07
N HIS A 41 -0.17 -3.43 -0.12
CA HIS A 41 -0.18 -4.67 -0.92
C HIS A 41 1.21 -5.14 -1.32
N THR A 42 2.22 -4.26 -1.44
CA THR A 42 3.58 -4.70 -1.80
C THR A 42 4.23 -5.57 -0.74
N LEU A 43 3.83 -5.40 0.53
CA LEU A 43 4.31 -6.24 1.62
C LEU A 43 3.89 -7.70 1.41
N PHE A 44 2.72 -7.92 0.81
CA PHE A 44 2.16 -9.26 0.62
C PHE A 44 2.44 -9.83 -0.77
N HIS A 45 2.40 -9.01 -1.81
CA HIS A 45 2.39 -9.41 -3.22
C HIS A 45 3.56 -8.83 -4.03
N GLY A 46 4.40 -7.98 -3.43
CA GLY A 46 5.57 -7.37 -4.09
C GLY A 46 6.76 -8.31 -4.27
N GLU A 47 6.55 -9.63 -4.19
CA GLU A 47 7.57 -10.66 -4.25
C GLU A 47 7.73 -11.30 -5.64
N LYS A 48 6.94 -10.87 -6.66
CA LYS A 48 7.13 -11.30 -8.06
C LYS A 48 8.60 -11.08 -8.46
N ASP A 49 9.25 -12.12 -8.99
CA ASP A 49 10.70 -12.10 -9.21
C ASP A 49 11.14 -10.96 -10.15
N ASP A 50 10.35 -10.68 -11.19
CA ASP A 50 10.59 -9.55 -12.11
C ASP A 50 10.59 -8.19 -11.39
N PHE A 51 9.69 -7.99 -10.42
CA PHE A 51 9.59 -6.73 -9.67
C PHE A 51 10.79 -6.49 -8.76
N LYS A 52 11.37 -7.56 -8.19
CA LYS A 52 12.61 -7.44 -7.41
C LYS A 52 13.76 -6.94 -8.28
N VAL A 53 13.86 -7.47 -9.50
CA VAL A 53 14.88 -7.05 -10.46
C VAL A 53 14.63 -5.60 -10.88
N TRP A 54 13.39 -5.24 -11.27
CA TRP A 54 13.07 -3.89 -11.72
C TRP A 54 13.30 -2.84 -10.63
N ARG A 55 13.03 -3.14 -9.36
CA ARG A 55 13.29 -2.21 -8.24
C ARG A 55 14.77 -1.88 -8.05
N GLN A 56 15.68 -2.78 -8.43
CA GLN A 56 17.13 -2.59 -8.35
C GLN A 56 17.72 -1.82 -9.53
N LEU A 57 16.96 -1.64 -10.61
CA LEU A 57 17.43 -0.89 -11.78
C LEU A 57 17.66 0.60 -11.44
N PRO A 58 18.45 1.31 -12.26
CA PRO A 58 18.53 2.77 -12.20
C PRO A 58 17.16 3.42 -12.39
N PHE A 59 17.02 4.65 -11.89
CA PHE A 59 15.75 5.38 -11.91
C PHE A 59 15.17 5.55 -13.33
N ASP A 60 16.02 5.86 -14.31
CA ASP A 60 15.61 6.04 -15.71
C ASP A 60 15.01 4.76 -16.31
N GLU A 61 15.60 3.60 -16.00
CA GLU A 61 15.10 2.31 -16.45
C GLU A 61 13.80 1.93 -15.75
N LYS A 62 13.72 2.17 -14.43
CA LYS A 62 12.47 2.01 -13.67
C LYS A 62 11.33 2.85 -14.25
N ARG A 63 11.62 4.08 -14.65
CA ARG A 63 10.67 4.99 -15.27
C ARG A 63 10.08 4.44 -16.55
N VAL A 64 10.89 3.81 -17.40
CA VAL A 64 10.39 3.13 -18.62
C VAL A 64 9.43 2.00 -18.26
N HIS A 65 9.75 1.17 -17.27
CA HIS A 65 8.86 0.10 -16.81
C HIS A 65 7.56 0.64 -16.19
N CYS A 66 7.64 1.73 -15.43
CA CYS A 66 6.49 2.41 -14.82
C CYS A 66 5.50 2.92 -15.88
N GLU A 67 6.00 3.61 -16.91
CA GLU A 67 5.16 4.14 -17.99
C GLU A 67 4.50 2.98 -18.77
N ARG A 68 5.29 1.96 -19.14
CA ARG A 68 4.77 0.77 -19.83
C ARG A 68 3.63 0.09 -19.07
N LEU A 69 3.79 -0.17 -17.77
CA LEU A 69 2.76 -0.80 -16.94
C LEU A 69 1.50 0.06 -16.85
N LYS A 70 1.66 1.38 -16.71
CA LYS A 70 0.52 2.31 -16.72
C LYS A 70 -0.19 2.31 -18.08
N GLU A 71 0.54 2.24 -19.19
CA GLU A 71 -0.06 2.13 -20.52
C GLU A 71 -0.81 0.81 -20.72
N GLU A 72 -0.26 -0.31 -20.26
CA GLU A 72 -0.96 -1.60 -20.23
C GLU A 72 -2.27 -1.51 -19.44
N GLY A 73 -2.22 -0.88 -18.26
CA GLY A 73 -3.41 -0.59 -17.46
C GLY A 73 -4.44 0.26 -18.23
N ASN A 74 -4.00 1.28 -18.96
CA ASN A 74 -4.88 2.13 -19.78
C ASN A 74 -5.56 1.34 -20.91
N VAL A 75 -4.86 0.37 -21.50
CA VAL A 75 -5.43 -0.52 -22.53
C VAL A 75 -6.51 -1.41 -21.92
N LEU A 76 -6.21 -2.06 -20.79
CA LEU A 76 -7.16 -2.91 -20.06
C LEU A 76 -8.39 -2.13 -19.57
N PHE A 77 -8.18 -0.91 -19.08
CA PHE A 77 -9.25 0.00 -18.72
C PHE A 77 -10.19 0.25 -19.91
N LYS A 78 -9.64 0.59 -21.08
CA LYS A 78 -10.46 0.82 -22.28
C LYS A 78 -11.24 -0.44 -22.72
N GLN A 79 -10.72 -1.62 -22.42
CA GLN A 79 -11.36 -2.91 -22.73
C GLN A 79 -12.44 -3.31 -21.71
N GLY A 80 -12.56 -2.59 -20.59
CA GLY A 80 -13.49 -2.92 -19.51
C GLY A 80 -12.96 -3.94 -18.51
N SER A 81 -11.70 -4.36 -18.64
CA SER A 81 -11.03 -5.26 -17.69
C SER A 81 -10.50 -4.48 -16.49
N TRP A 82 -11.41 -3.99 -15.65
CA TRP A 82 -11.06 -3.07 -14.54
C TRP A 82 -10.17 -3.71 -13.47
N MET A 83 -10.36 -5.01 -13.18
CA MET A 83 -9.55 -5.72 -12.18
C MET A 83 -8.09 -5.85 -12.65
N ASP A 84 -7.88 -6.27 -13.89
CA ASP A 84 -6.54 -6.38 -14.48
C ASP A 84 -5.87 -5.00 -14.60
N ALA A 85 -6.67 -3.98 -14.94
CA ALA A 85 -6.18 -2.60 -14.98
C ALA A 85 -5.70 -2.13 -13.60
N ILE A 86 -6.43 -2.47 -12.53
CA ILE A 86 -6.02 -2.19 -11.14
C ILE A 86 -4.67 -2.80 -10.86
N GLU A 87 -4.47 -4.09 -11.15
CA GLU A 87 -3.19 -4.75 -10.92
C GLU A 87 -2.04 -4.00 -11.62
N LYS A 88 -2.24 -3.58 -12.88
CA LYS A 88 -1.23 -2.86 -13.63
C LYS A 88 -0.92 -1.47 -13.08
N TYR A 89 -1.92 -0.74 -12.61
CA TYR A 89 -1.69 0.57 -11.98
C TYR A 89 -1.04 0.46 -10.61
N GLU A 90 -1.38 -0.55 -9.81
CA GLU A 90 -0.70 -0.84 -8.54
C GLU A 90 0.77 -1.21 -8.79
N GLU A 91 1.02 -2.10 -9.76
CA GLU A 91 2.34 -2.47 -10.23
C GLU A 91 3.15 -1.24 -10.68
N ALA A 92 2.56 -0.35 -11.48
CA ALA A 92 3.23 0.86 -11.96
C ALA A 92 3.57 1.85 -10.84
N ALA A 93 2.70 2.04 -9.85
CA ALA A 93 2.95 2.94 -8.73
C ALA A 93 4.02 2.38 -7.78
N THR A 94 4.03 1.06 -7.60
CA THR A 94 4.84 0.38 -6.58
C THR A 94 6.26 0.02 -7.01
N LEU A 95 6.64 0.33 -8.25
CA LEU A 95 8.04 0.23 -8.67
C LEU A 95 8.93 1.30 -8.04
N VAL A 96 8.38 2.49 -7.84
CA VAL A 96 9.08 3.65 -7.26
C VAL A 96 8.64 3.94 -5.83
N HIS A 97 7.56 3.33 -5.36
CA HIS A 97 7.04 3.53 -4.00
C HIS A 97 6.49 2.22 -3.41
N TYR A 98 7.32 1.53 -2.61
CA TYR A 98 6.97 0.22 -2.06
C TYR A 98 7.44 0.06 -0.63
N CYS A 99 6.78 -0.83 0.10
CA CYS A 99 7.25 -1.31 1.39
C CYS A 99 7.70 -2.77 1.34
N TYR A 100 8.71 -3.09 2.14
CA TYR A 100 9.14 -4.46 2.39
C TYR A 100 9.52 -4.64 3.86
N SER A 101 9.46 -5.88 4.34
CA SER A 101 9.94 -6.22 5.69
C SER A 101 11.38 -6.70 5.62
N THR A 102 12.21 -6.23 6.55
CA THR A 102 13.58 -6.70 6.75
C THR A 102 13.64 -8.05 7.47
N ASP A 103 12.56 -8.44 8.16
CA ASP A 103 12.47 -9.70 8.90
C ASP A 103 11.86 -10.80 8.01
N PRO A 104 12.63 -11.79 7.50
CA PRO A 104 12.09 -12.86 6.64
C PRO A 104 11.08 -13.76 7.37
N GLY A 105 11.03 -13.70 8.70
CA GLY A 105 10.11 -14.45 9.55
C GLY A 105 8.81 -13.72 9.88
N TRP A 106 8.61 -12.47 9.44
CA TRP A 106 7.48 -11.62 9.87
C TRP A 106 6.09 -12.25 9.67
N ARG A 107 5.95 -13.14 8.67
CA ARG A 107 4.71 -13.89 8.39
C ARG A 107 4.52 -15.11 9.30
N LYS A 108 5.62 -15.70 9.77
CA LYS A 108 5.66 -16.97 10.50
C LYS A 108 5.87 -16.78 12.01
N ASN A 109 6.48 -15.67 12.41
CA ASN A 109 6.66 -15.32 13.81
C ASN A 109 5.36 -14.75 14.39
N GLN A 110 5.20 -14.85 15.70
CA GLN A 110 4.05 -14.28 16.41
C GLN A 110 4.09 -12.73 16.47
N ARG A 111 5.10 -12.11 15.86
CA ARG A 111 5.32 -10.66 15.84
C ARG A 111 4.36 -9.95 14.88
N GLY A 112 4.10 -10.57 13.73
CA GLY A 112 3.24 -9.99 12.69
C GLY A 112 3.86 -8.76 12.02
N ILE A 113 3.02 -7.93 11.39
CA ILE A 113 3.45 -6.64 10.83
C ILE A 113 3.75 -5.69 11.98
N ASP A 114 4.99 -5.21 12.02
CA ASP A 114 5.55 -4.32 13.03
C ASP A 114 6.32 -3.21 12.31
N ASP A 115 5.96 -1.96 12.55
CA ASP A 115 6.53 -0.78 11.91
C ASP A 115 8.07 -0.74 12.05
N ASP A 116 8.64 -1.30 13.12
CA ASP A 116 10.09 -1.34 13.39
C ASP A 116 10.90 -2.08 12.32
N VAL A 117 10.29 -3.03 11.61
CA VAL A 117 10.97 -3.86 10.60
C VAL A 117 10.51 -3.55 9.18
N LEU A 118 9.53 -2.66 9.03
CA LEU A 118 9.04 -2.22 7.74
C LEU A 118 9.89 -1.07 7.20
N VAL A 119 10.33 -1.23 5.96
CA VAL A 119 11.05 -0.20 5.23
C VAL A 119 10.16 0.28 4.10
N LEU A 120 9.81 1.57 4.14
CA LEU A 120 9.19 2.26 3.02
C LEU A 120 10.29 2.82 2.13
N VAL A 121 10.28 2.42 0.86
CA VAL A 121 11.16 2.96 -0.17
C VAL A 121 10.35 3.94 -1.01
N ASP A 122 10.82 5.18 -1.07
CA ASP A 122 10.31 6.21 -1.97
C ASP A 122 11.47 6.68 -2.86
N ASP A 123 11.57 6.07 -4.03
CA ASP A 123 12.63 6.38 -4.99
C ASP A 123 12.24 7.60 -5.81
N VAL A 124 12.85 8.74 -5.49
CA VAL A 124 12.61 10.03 -6.14
C VAL A 124 13.65 10.38 -7.21
N GLY A 125 14.57 9.45 -7.52
CA GLY A 125 15.67 9.69 -8.46
C GLY A 125 16.72 10.67 -7.92
N CYS A 126 17.55 11.20 -8.83
CA CYS A 126 18.69 12.04 -8.47
C CYS A 126 18.42 13.54 -8.65
N THR A 127 17.41 13.91 -9.44
CA THR A 127 17.10 15.31 -9.78
C THR A 127 15.73 15.75 -9.28
N GLU A 128 15.52 17.06 -9.15
CA GLU A 128 14.20 17.60 -8.83
C GLU A 128 13.16 17.30 -9.94
N GLU A 129 13.61 17.11 -11.18
CA GLU A 129 12.74 16.70 -12.29
C GLU A 129 12.27 15.26 -12.12
N ASP A 130 13.15 14.36 -11.68
CA ASP A 130 12.82 12.97 -11.36
C ASP A 130 11.80 12.90 -10.23
N ALA A 131 12.03 13.65 -9.15
CA ALA A 131 11.14 13.71 -8.01
C ALA A 131 9.75 14.26 -8.41
N LYS A 132 9.70 15.27 -9.29
CA LYS A 132 8.45 15.79 -9.86
C LYS A 132 7.74 14.76 -10.73
N TRP A 133 8.49 14.07 -11.60
CA TRP A 133 7.92 13.02 -12.45
C TRP A 133 7.34 11.90 -11.59
N GLN A 134 8.07 11.45 -10.56
CA GLN A 134 7.64 10.37 -9.68
C GLN A 134 6.33 10.71 -8.94
N ARG A 135 6.26 11.91 -8.34
CA ARG A 135 5.05 12.40 -7.67
C ARG A 135 3.85 12.43 -8.62
N LYS A 136 4.07 12.96 -9.83
CA LYS A 136 3.04 13.02 -10.88
C LYS A 136 2.61 11.62 -11.31
N HIS A 137 3.55 10.71 -11.53
CA HIS A 137 3.28 9.34 -11.94
C HIS A 137 2.44 8.60 -10.90
N ARG A 138 2.82 8.70 -9.62
CA ARG A 138 2.04 8.15 -8.50
C ARG A 138 0.63 8.71 -8.43
N ALA A 139 0.48 10.03 -8.53
CA ALA A 139 -0.83 10.67 -8.52
C ALA A 139 -1.71 10.18 -9.68
N LEU A 140 -1.14 10.05 -10.89
CA LEU A 140 -1.88 9.54 -12.06
C LEU A 140 -2.29 8.07 -11.89
N CYS A 141 -1.41 7.21 -11.37
CA CYS A 141 -1.76 5.82 -11.09
C CYS A 141 -2.87 5.72 -10.04
N ALA A 142 -2.80 6.53 -8.97
CA ALA A 142 -3.81 6.59 -7.94
C ALA A 142 -5.18 7.08 -8.48
N LEU A 143 -5.20 8.09 -9.35
CA LEU A 143 -6.44 8.52 -10.03
C LEU A 143 -7.02 7.44 -10.96
N ASN A 144 -6.16 6.74 -11.69
CA ASN A 144 -6.59 5.64 -12.55
C ASN A 144 -7.14 4.46 -11.73
N LEU A 145 -6.53 4.15 -10.58
CA LEU A 145 -7.06 3.20 -9.61
C LEU A 145 -8.44 3.64 -9.12
N ALA A 146 -8.59 4.91 -8.72
CA ALA A 146 -9.88 5.45 -8.30
C ALA A 146 -10.94 5.28 -9.38
N ALA A 147 -10.61 5.58 -10.64
CA ALA A 147 -11.52 5.39 -11.77
C ALA A 147 -11.93 3.91 -11.96
N CYS A 148 -10.99 2.96 -11.84
CA CYS A 148 -11.30 1.53 -11.90
C CYS A 148 -12.22 1.10 -10.75
N LYS A 149 -11.92 1.55 -9.53
CA LYS A 149 -12.69 1.21 -8.33
C LYS A 149 -14.11 1.80 -8.38
N GLN A 150 -14.28 2.99 -8.95
CA GLN A 150 -15.61 3.55 -9.25
C GLN A 150 -16.39 2.67 -10.24
N LYS A 151 -15.74 2.13 -11.28
CA LYS A 151 -16.38 1.19 -12.22
C LYS A 151 -16.79 -0.14 -11.60
N LEU A 152 -16.20 -0.50 -10.46
CA LEU A 152 -16.47 -1.72 -9.70
C LEU A 152 -17.35 -1.46 -8.46
N ASP A 153 -17.96 -0.28 -8.34
CA ASP A 153 -18.77 0.15 -7.18
C ASP A 153 -18.04 0.08 -5.82
N LYS A 154 -16.71 0.11 -5.85
CA LYS A 154 -15.83 0.12 -4.65
C LYS A 154 -15.52 1.54 -4.24
N PHE A 155 -16.55 2.30 -3.85
CA PHE A 155 -16.42 3.74 -3.59
C PHE A 155 -15.47 4.07 -2.43
N ASP A 156 -15.45 3.26 -1.37
CA ASP A 156 -14.53 3.47 -0.23
C ASP A 156 -13.06 3.36 -0.64
N GLU A 157 -12.74 2.38 -1.48
CA GLU A 157 -11.38 2.21 -2.04
C GLU A 157 -11.04 3.33 -3.04
N ALA A 158 -12.05 3.82 -3.79
CA ALA A 158 -11.87 4.92 -4.72
C ALA A 158 -11.55 6.24 -4.01
N ILE A 159 -12.20 6.53 -2.88
CA ILE A 159 -11.91 7.72 -2.06
C ILE A 159 -10.47 7.67 -1.57
N LYS A 160 -10.04 6.54 -0.99
CA LYS A 160 -8.66 6.36 -0.52
C LYS A 160 -7.63 6.52 -1.65
N ALA A 161 -7.96 6.07 -2.86
CA ALA A 161 -7.10 6.27 -4.02
C ALA A 161 -7.00 7.76 -4.43
N CYS A 162 -8.10 8.51 -4.36
CA CYS A 162 -8.09 9.96 -4.57
C CYS A 162 -7.27 10.70 -3.51
N ASP A 163 -7.41 10.33 -2.23
CA ASP A 163 -6.64 10.93 -1.13
C ASP A 163 -5.13 10.72 -1.34
N ALA A 164 -4.72 9.50 -1.71
CA ALA A 164 -3.34 9.18 -2.03
C ALA A 164 -2.80 9.99 -3.24
N ALA A 165 -3.66 10.32 -4.20
CA ALA A 165 -3.27 11.18 -5.33
C ALA A 165 -3.03 12.63 -4.89
N LEU A 166 -3.85 13.15 -3.98
CA LEU A 166 -3.68 14.48 -3.40
C LEU A 166 -2.40 14.57 -2.57
N GLU A 167 -2.12 13.57 -1.75
CA GLU A 167 -0.89 13.48 -0.96
C GLU A 167 0.38 13.44 -1.83
N SER A 168 0.31 12.77 -2.99
CA SER A 168 1.41 12.72 -3.95
C SER A 168 1.68 14.07 -4.63
N GLY A 169 0.63 14.89 -4.79
CA GLY A 169 0.72 16.25 -5.36
C GLY A 169 1.05 17.33 -4.34
N ALA A 170 0.77 17.10 -3.05
CA ALA A 170 1.11 18.01 -1.97
C ALA A 170 2.65 18.02 -1.81
N LYS A 171 3.27 19.18 -2.02
CA LYS A 171 4.61 19.39 -1.47
C LYS A 171 4.47 19.25 0.04
N LYS A 172 5.08 18.22 0.64
CA LYS A 172 5.35 18.25 2.07
C LYS A 172 6.30 19.42 2.32
N THR A 173 5.75 20.60 2.57
CA THR A 173 6.52 21.70 3.14
C THR A 173 6.97 21.21 4.51
N ALA A 174 8.27 21.31 4.78
CA ALA A 174 8.88 20.84 6.02
C ALA A 174 8.44 21.63 7.28
N GLY A 175 7.25 22.26 7.26
CA GLY A 175 6.67 23.04 8.34
C GLY A 175 5.46 22.40 9.03
N ASP A 176 4.77 21.43 8.43
CA ASP A 176 3.46 20.97 8.96
C ASP A 176 3.57 19.85 10.02
N PHE A 177 4.77 19.60 10.57
CA PHE A 177 4.97 18.68 11.69
C PHE A 177 5.08 19.36 13.06
N PHE A 178 4.97 20.70 13.11
CA PHE A 178 4.86 21.43 14.37
C PHE A 178 3.94 22.65 14.22
N GLU A 179 2.64 22.44 14.44
CA GLU A 179 1.75 23.37 15.15
C GLU A 179 0.54 22.62 15.72
#